data_AF-A0A8T5H854-F1
#
_entry.id   AF-A0A8T5H854-F1
#
_cell.length_a   1.000
_cell.length_b   1.000
_cell.length_c   1.000
_cell.angle_alpha   90.00
_cell.angle_beta   90.00
_cell.angle_gamma   90.00
#
_symmetry.space_group_name_H-M   'P 1'
#
loop_
_entity.id
_entity.type
_entity.pdbx_description
1 polymer ?
#
loop_
_entity_poly.entity_id
_entity_poly.type
_entity_poly.pdbx_seq_one_letter_code
_entity_poly.pdbx_strand_id
1 'polypeptide(L)' 'MNNRRIGLSLLIPSTITGIIILVMSNYLPKEALLPILIINGVIWASGLVLINYKAKHSRRDKSKFKRTNTKTWDN' A
#
# COMPACT_ATOMS: atom_id res chain seq x y z
N MET A 1 -16.46 -5.56 1.56
CA MET A 1 -15.18 -5.46 2.31
C MET A 1 -14.62 -4.04 2.15
N ASN A 2 -14.23 -3.34 3.21
CA ASN A 2 -13.73 -1.96 3.13
C ASN A 2 -12.21 -1.95 2.94
N ASN A 3 -11.71 -1.56 1.76
CA ASN A 3 -10.28 -1.53 1.44
C ASN A 3 -9.44 -0.78 2.47
N ARG A 4 -9.98 0.29 3.08
CA ARG A 4 -9.30 1.00 4.16
C ARG A 4 -9.13 0.14 5.42
N ARG A 5 -10.14 -0.65 5.80
CA ARG A 5 -10.04 -1.57 6.95
C ARG A 5 -9.07 -2.71 6.66
N ILE A 6 -9.12 -3.27 5.43
CA ILE A 6 -8.16 -4.31 5.00
C ILE A 6 -6.73 -3.74 5.01
N GLY A 7 -6.53 -2.54 4.46
CA GLY A 7 -5.22 -1.89 4.43
C GLY A 7 -4.66 -1.63 5.82
N LEU A 8 -5.48 -1.15 6.77
CA LEU A 8 -5.08 -1.03 8.18
C LEU A 8 -4.73 -2.38 8.81
N SER A 9 -5.53 -3.41 8.51
CA SER A 9 -5.28 -4.79 8.98
C SER A 9 -4.00 -5.41 8.41
N LEU A 10 -3.48 -4.90 7.29
CA LEU A 10 -2.19 -5.31 6.73
C LEU A 10 -1.04 -4.47 7.31
N LEU A 11 -1.24 -3.16 7.46
CA LEU A 11 -0.19 -2.24 7.90
C LEU A 11 0.19 -2.42 9.37
N ILE A 12 -0.79 -2.56 10.27
CA ILE A 12 -0.49 -2.66 11.72
C ILE A 12 0.35 -3.91 12.01
N PRO A 13 -0.04 -5.13 11.57
CA PRO A 13 0.76 -6.32 11.83
C PRO A 13 2.10 -6.29 11.11
N SER A 14 2.16 -5.90 9.84
CA SER A 14 3.43 -5.88 9.08
C SER A 14 4.43 -4.84 9.60
N THR A 15 3.96 -3.74 10.20
CA THR A 15 4.82 -2.77 10.87
C THR A 15 5.43 -3.39 12.13
N ILE A 16 4.62 -4.06 12.96
CA ILE A 16 5.10 -4.75 14.17
C ILE A 16 6.09 -5.86 13.79
N THR A 17 5.74 -6.69 12.81
CA THR A 17 6.62 -7.75 12.30
C THR A 17 7.93 -7.18 11.75
N GLY A 18 7.88 -6.07 11.00
CA GLY A 18 9.08 -5.40 10.48
C GLY A 18 10.01 -4.90 11.58
N ILE A 19 9.46 -4.34 12.67
CA ILE A 19 10.26 -3.92 13.84
C ILE A 19 10.91 -5.15 14.50
N ILE A 20 10.16 -6.24 14.70
CA ILE A 20 10.70 -7.48 15.29
C ILE A 20 11.84 -8.03 14.43
N ILE A 21 11.67 -8.10 13.11
CA ILE A 21 12.71 -8.56 12.18
C ILE A 21 13.96 -7.68 12.28
N LEU A 22 13.79 -6.36 12.37
CA LEU A 22 14.90 -5.42 12.50
C LEU A 22 15.64 -5.60 13.83
N VAL A 23 14.93 -5.77 14.94
CA VAL A 23 15.56 -6.04 16.25
C VAL A 23 16.28 -7.40 16.25
N MET A 24 15.73 -8.39 15.54
CA MET A 24 16.29 -9.74 15.45
C MET A 24 17.32 -9.91 14.33
N SER A 25 17.65 -8.87 13.58
CA SER A 25 18.44 -9.00 12.35
C SER A 25 19.85 -9.56 12.57
N ASN A 26 20.42 -9.36 13.75
CA ASN A 26 21.74 -9.88 14.13
C ASN A 26 21.73 -11.36 14.50
N TYR A 27 20.55 -11.94 14.73
CA TYR A 27 20.38 -13.34 15.11
C TYR A 27 19.88 -14.21 13.95
N LEU A 28 19.51 -13.59 12.82
CA LEU A 28 19.09 -14.31 11.62
C LEU A 28 20.24 -14.41 10.59
N PRO A 29 20.37 -15.57 9.90
CA PRO A 29 21.23 -15.68 8.72
C PRO A 29 20.84 -14.64 7.66
N LYS A 30 21.83 -14.03 7.00
CA LYS A 30 21.60 -13.00 5.98
C LYS A 30 20.77 -13.53 4.82
N GLU A 31 20.93 -14.81 4.49
CA GLU A 31 20.20 -15.51 3.44
C GLU A 31 18.70 -15.62 3.76
N ALA A 32 18.33 -15.65 5.05
CA ALA A 32 16.93 -15.69 5.50
C ALA A 32 16.37 -14.27 5.73
N LEU A 33 17.20 -13.34 6.20
CA LEU A 33 16.78 -11.98 6.54
C LEU A 33 16.22 -11.20 5.33
N LEU A 34 16.91 -11.25 4.19
CA LEU A 34 16.53 -10.53 2.98
C LEU A 34 15.17 -10.97 2.42
N PRO A 35 14.91 -12.28 2.18
CA PRO A 35 13.60 -12.75 1.74
C PRO A 35 12.46 -12.35 2.68
N ILE A 36 12.67 -12.45 4.00
CA ILE A 36 11.67 -12.10 5.00
C ILE A 36 11.33 -10.60 4.94
N LEU A 37 12.34 -9.74 4.83
CA LEU A 37 12.15 -8.29 4.67
C LEU A 37 11.39 -7.94 3.39
N ILE A 38 11.71 -8.61 2.27
CA ILE A 38 11.02 -8.38 0.99
C ILE A 38 9.55 -8.76 1.11
N ILE A 39 9.23 -9.93 1.66
CA ILE A 39 7.85 -10.39 1.84
C ILE A 39 7.09 -9.42 2.76
N ASN A 40 7.67 -9.03 3.89
CA ASN A 40 7.04 -8.08 4.81
C ASN A 40 6.83 -6.71 4.14
N GLY A 41 7.80 -6.25 3.35
CA GLY A 41 7.72 -4.99 2.60
C GLY A 41 6.60 -5.00 1.56
N VAL A 42 6.40 -6.10 0.84
CA VAL A 42 5.29 -6.25 -0.13
C VAL A 42 3.93 -6.19 0.57
N ILE A 43 3.80 -6.85 1.73
CA ILE A 43 2.56 -6.83 2.54
C ILE A 43 2.28 -5.41 3.03
N TRP A 44 3.30 -4.73 3.54
CA TRP A 44 3.20 -3.35 4.03
C TRP A 44 2.80 -2.38 2.91
N ALA A 45 3.48 -2.45 1.76
CA ALA A 45 3.19 -1.63 0.59
C ALA A 45 1.76 -1.87 0.06
N SER A 46 1.31 -3.13 0.03
CA SER A 46 -0.06 -3.49 -0.37
C SER A 46 -1.10 -2.88 0.58
N GLY A 47 -0.84 -2.88 1.88
CA GLY A 47 -1.68 -2.22 2.86
C GLY A 47 -1.80 -0.71 2.62
N LEU A 48 -0.68 -0.06 2.27
CA LEU A 48 -0.61 1.37 1.95
C LEU A 48 -1.40 1.72 0.69
N VAL A 49 -1.29 0.89 -0.35
CA VAL A 49 -2.11 1.00 -1.57
C VAL A 49 -3.60 0.85 -1.24
N LEU A 50 -3.97 -0.11 -0.39
CA LEU A 50 -5.37 -0.38 -0.05
C LEU A 50 -6.02 0.74 0.78
N ILE A 51 -5.29 1.37 1.70
CA ILE A 51 -5.78 2.57 2.41
C ILE A 51 -6.06 3.69 1.42
N ASN A 52 -5.15 3.91 0.45
CA ASN A 52 -5.25 4.98 -0.54
C ASN A 52 -6.12 4.62 -1.75
N TYR A 53 -6.56 3.37 -1.87
CA TYR A 53 -7.33 2.89 -3.02
C TYR A 53 -8.64 3.67 -3.17
N LYS A 54 -9.32 3.93 -2.06
CA LYS A 54 -10.53 4.76 -2.06
C LYS A 54 -10.23 6.23 -2.38
N ALA A 55 -9.12 6.81 -1.96
CA ALA A 55 -8.76 8.18 -2.33
C ALA A 55 -8.54 8.32 -3.86
N LYS A 56 -7.91 7.33 -4.49
CA LYS A 56 -7.63 7.34 -5.93
C LYS A 56 -8.82 6.94 -6.82
N HIS A 57 -9.71 6.06 -6.34
CA HIS A 57 -10.82 5.51 -7.11
C HIS A 57 -12.22 5.94 -6.63
N SER A 58 -12.32 6.70 -5.54
CA SER A 58 -13.55 7.36 -5.14
C SER A 58 -14.03 8.26 -6.27
N ARG A 59 -15.24 7.98 -6.77
CA ARG A 59 -15.93 8.85 -7.73
C ARG A 59 -16.24 10.23 -7.14
N ARG A 60 -16.16 10.41 -5.81
CA ARG A 60 -16.63 11.60 -5.09
C ARG A 60 -15.81 12.87 -5.38
N ASP A 61 -14.55 12.72 -5.79
CA ASP A 61 -13.69 13.86 -6.20
C ASP A 61 -13.46 13.95 -7.72
N LYS A 62 -13.92 12.96 -8.49
CA LYS A 62 -13.79 12.98 -9.95
C LYS A 62 -14.84 13.85 -10.65
N SER A 63 -15.91 14.26 -9.97
CA SER A 63 -16.91 15.18 -10.54
C SER A 63 -16.39 16.62 -10.68
N LYS A 64 -15.42 17.02 -9.84
CA LYS A 64 -14.77 18.34 -9.91
C LYS A 64 -13.44 18.32 -10.65
N PHE A 65 -12.92 17.14 -11.02
CA PHE A 65 -11.72 17.02 -11.83
C PHE A 65 -12.09 17.30 -13.29
N LYS A 66 -12.02 18.58 -13.68
CA LYS A 66 -12.19 19.00 -15.07
C LYS A 66 -11.07 18.37 -15.89
N ARG A 67 -11.41 17.37 -16.73
CA ARG A 67 -10.46 16.82 -17.70
C ARG A 67 -10.02 17.98 -18.59
N THR A 68 -8.74 18.35 -18.52
CA THR A 68 -8.16 19.45 -19.32
C THR A 68 -7.95 19.08 -20.78
N ASN A 69 -8.26 17.84 -21.17
CA ASN A 69 -8.11 17.33 -22.54
C ASN A 69 -9.39 16.66 -23.05
N THR A 70 -10.51 17.38 -22.98
CA THR A 70 -11.66 17.08 -23.85
C THR A 70 -11.50 17.92 -25.12
N LYS A 71 -10.55 17.58 -25.99
CA LYS A 71 -10.67 17.97 -27.39
C LYS A 71 -11.87 17.21 -27.93
N THR A 72 -13.05 17.82 -27.92
CA THR A 72 -14.05 17.50 -28.92
C THR A 72 -13.40 17.93 -30.24
N TRP A 73 -13.05 16.95 -31.06
CA TRP A 73 -12.78 17.24 -32.46
C TRP A 73 -14.15 17.58 -33.04
N ASP A 74 -14.47 18.88 -33.02
CA ASP A 74 -15.67 19.41 -33.66
C ASP A 74 -15.49 19.18 -35.17
N ASN A 75 -16.35 18.31 -35.72
CA ASN A 75 -16.63 18.24 -37.15
C ASN A 75 -17.72 19.26 -37.49
#